data_AF-A0A957ECN5-F1
#
_entry.id   AF-A0A957ECN5-F1
#
_cell.length_a   1.000
_cell.length_b   1.000
_cell.length_c   1.000
_cell.angle_alpha   90.00
_cell.angle_beta   90.00
_cell.angle_gamma   90.00
#
_symmetry.space_group_name_H-M   'P 1'
#
loop_
_entity.id
_entity.type
_entity.pdbx_description
1 polymer ?
#
loop_
_entity_poly.entity_id
_entity_poly.type
_entity_poly.pdbx_seq_one_letter_code
_entity_poly.pdbx_strand_id
1 'polypeptide(L)'
;MPKAEEVTQPNQKSLFAQLNEHFSLDELRELCFELGIDPEGLDLRRKGSFLVDLLRTCEQRGLLPNLVQAVVAKRPFLSDLTALQSVDLGLPEPPFWQRPAFFIPVGILIILTIVTTLVVNFGGDNFIASRILPPTPTATATPLPTMTPTPTATPLPIAVAQPGEQLIVIATFARAEGVADAQAQAEIQRGIQAAAAELDFASLRVEVVPDVLPSDDRPGAAALAELYGASMVIWGSETAVRITTNFLNVSEAPYESGDVQVSVVRPDAYVQFITEDLPSQFVFLSLFAIGQSYYAKGAYDEAIAAIETAVANVTNPDTVANEVGQAYFRLGWLYHEPKADLVSAAAAYAQAIAL
;
A
#
# COMPACT_ATOMS: atom_id res chain seq x y z
N MET A 1 12.70 47.75 -21.39
CA MET A 1 13.02 46.99 -20.17
C MET A 1 13.02 45.52 -20.54
N PRO A 2 14.16 44.81 -20.49
CA PRO A 2 14.20 43.38 -20.78
C PRO A 2 13.49 42.62 -19.65
N LYS A 3 12.67 41.63 -20.03
CA LYS A 3 12.08 40.65 -19.10
C LYS A 3 13.22 39.92 -18.40
N ALA A 4 13.19 39.88 -17.07
CA ALA A 4 14.07 39.01 -16.31
C ALA A 4 13.81 37.57 -16.74
N GLU A 5 14.85 36.90 -17.25
CA GLU A 5 14.87 35.46 -17.39
C GLU A 5 14.71 34.86 -15.99
N GLU A 6 13.60 34.14 -15.80
CA GLU A 6 13.38 33.28 -14.65
C GLU A 6 14.41 32.15 -14.73
N VAL A 7 15.50 32.30 -13.97
CA VAL A 7 16.50 31.26 -13.79
C VAL A 7 15.83 30.12 -13.01
N THR A 8 15.23 29.17 -13.74
CA THR A 8 14.84 27.86 -13.20
C THR A 8 16.09 27.27 -12.56
N GLN A 9 16.11 27.18 -11.23
CA GLN A 9 17.19 26.49 -10.53
C GLN A 9 17.25 25.06 -11.08
N PRO A 10 18.44 24.57 -11.49
CA PRO A 10 18.58 23.22 -12.02
C PRO A 10 18.04 22.25 -10.99
N ASN A 11 17.12 21.40 -11.45
CA ASN A 11 16.39 20.40 -10.69
C ASN A 11 17.37 19.53 -9.88
N GLN A 12 17.58 19.93 -8.63
CA GLN A 12 18.55 19.31 -7.74
C GLN A 12 17.93 18.03 -7.18
N LYS A 13 17.86 16.98 -8.01
CA LYS A 13 17.45 15.65 -7.57
C LYS A 13 18.36 15.23 -6.43
N SER A 14 17.77 14.71 -5.34
CA SER A 14 18.53 14.24 -4.18
C SER A 14 19.51 13.14 -4.59
N LEU A 15 20.62 13.01 -3.85
CA LEU A 15 21.61 11.95 -4.07
C LEU A 15 20.94 10.56 -4.07
N PHE A 16 19.95 10.35 -3.20
CA PHE A 16 19.13 9.15 -3.17
C PHE A 16 18.43 8.88 -4.52
N ALA A 17 17.72 9.88 -5.06
CA ALA A 17 17.01 9.73 -6.33
C ALA A 17 17.97 9.39 -7.48
N GLN A 18 19.12 10.06 -7.52
CA GLN A 18 20.15 9.86 -8.55
C GLN A 18 20.78 8.46 -8.47
N LEU A 19 21.08 7.97 -7.28
CA LEU A 19 21.55 6.59 -7.07
C LEU A 19 20.48 5.57 -7.44
N ASN A 20 19.22 5.81 -7.06
CA ASN A 20 18.13 4.91 -7.35
C ASN A 20 17.79 4.85 -8.86
N GLU A 21 17.99 5.94 -9.59
CA GLU A 21 17.73 5.98 -11.04
C GLU A 21 18.87 5.36 -11.86
N HIS A 22 20.13 5.57 -11.46
CA HIS A 22 21.28 5.30 -12.34
C HIS A 22 22.18 4.12 -11.96
N PHE A 23 21.98 3.49 -10.80
CA PHE A 23 22.77 2.34 -10.35
C PHE A 23 21.89 1.13 -10.11
N SER A 24 22.29 -0.04 -10.60
CA SER A 24 21.67 -1.32 -10.22
C SER A 24 22.09 -1.75 -8.81
N LEU A 25 21.39 -2.72 -8.21
CA LEU A 25 21.73 -3.22 -6.87
C LEU A 25 23.16 -3.79 -6.80
N ASP A 26 23.63 -4.46 -7.85
CA ASP A 26 24.97 -5.03 -7.89
C ASP A 26 26.06 -3.96 -8.01
N GLU A 27 25.81 -2.88 -8.76
CA GLU A 27 26.73 -1.74 -8.81
C GLU A 27 26.78 -0.98 -7.48
N LEU A 28 25.67 -0.92 -6.75
CA LEU A 28 25.66 -0.34 -5.40
C LEU A 28 26.44 -1.20 -4.40
N ARG A 29 26.44 -2.53 -4.55
CA ARG A 29 27.32 -3.43 -3.77
C ARG A 29 28.78 -3.21 -4.12
N GLU A 30 29.10 -3.05 -5.39
CA GLU A 30 30.47 -2.73 -5.84
C GLU A 30 30.95 -1.40 -5.22
N LEU A 31 30.09 -0.38 -5.18
CA LEU A 31 30.36 0.88 -4.49
C LEU A 31 30.63 0.68 -2.98
N CYS A 32 29.90 -0.22 -2.32
CA CYS A 32 30.17 -0.54 -0.90
C CYS A 32 31.58 -1.10 -0.71
N PHE A 33 32.02 -2.02 -1.58
CA PHE A 33 33.38 -2.56 -1.54
C PHE A 33 34.44 -1.48 -1.77
N GLU A 34 34.23 -0.58 -2.73
CA GLU A 34 35.13 0.56 -2.99
C GLU A 34 35.22 1.51 -1.78
N LEU A 35 34.14 1.63 -1.01
CA LEU A 35 34.06 2.46 0.19
C LEU A 35 34.49 1.75 1.49
N GLY A 36 34.84 0.45 1.42
CA GLY A 36 35.15 -0.36 2.61
C GLY A 36 33.95 -0.56 3.54
N ILE A 37 32.73 -0.55 2.98
CA ILE A 37 31.48 -0.86 3.66
C ILE A 37 31.12 -2.32 3.34
N ASP A 38 30.86 -3.11 4.38
CA ASP A 38 30.39 -4.48 4.21
C ASP A 38 28.92 -4.48 3.77
N PRO A 39 28.59 -4.95 2.54
CA PRO A 39 27.23 -4.94 2.05
C PRO A 39 26.31 -5.94 2.77
N GLU A 40 26.86 -6.95 3.48
CA GLU A 40 26.05 -7.91 4.25
C GLU A 40 25.41 -7.26 5.48
N GLY A 41 25.94 -6.14 5.95
CA GLY A 41 25.39 -5.36 7.06
C GLY A 41 24.25 -4.41 6.68
N LEU A 42 23.86 -4.34 5.40
CA LEU A 42 22.81 -3.46 4.87
C LEU A 42 21.56 -4.26 4.48
N ASP A 43 20.37 -3.64 4.48
CA ASP A 43 19.15 -4.33 4.03
C ASP A 43 19.18 -4.60 2.51
N LEU A 44 19.46 -5.85 2.14
CA LEU A 44 19.54 -6.32 0.76
C LEU A 44 18.17 -6.68 0.15
N ARG A 45 17.07 -6.63 0.92
CA ARG A 45 15.75 -7.10 0.45
C ARG A 45 15.18 -6.22 -0.66
N ARG A 46 15.44 -4.91 -0.59
CA ARG A 46 14.96 -3.92 -1.57
C ARG A 46 16.03 -2.86 -1.82
N LYS A 47 16.18 -2.47 -3.08
CA LYS A 47 17.15 -1.43 -3.50
C LYS A 47 16.96 -0.10 -2.76
N GLY A 48 15.72 0.30 -2.50
CA GLY A 48 15.40 1.52 -1.75
C GLY A 48 15.94 1.46 -0.31
N SER A 49 15.64 0.38 0.42
CA SER A 49 16.15 0.16 1.78
C SER A 49 17.68 0.14 1.80
N PHE A 50 18.30 -0.59 0.86
CA PHE A 50 19.75 -0.66 0.71
C PHE A 50 20.37 0.74 0.56
N LEU A 51 19.79 1.60 -0.28
CA LEU A 51 20.26 2.96 -0.49
C LEU A 51 20.13 3.83 0.76
N VAL A 52 19.03 3.70 1.50
CA VAL A 52 18.85 4.43 2.77
C VAL A 52 19.93 4.03 3.78
N ASP A 53 20.17 2.73 3.94
CA ASP A 53 21.19 2.24 4.88
C ASP A 53 22.61 2.58 4.43
N LEU A 54 22.91 2.50 3.13
CA LEU A 54 24.19 2.93 2.56
C LEU A 54 24.43 4.42 2.81
N LEU A 55 23.47 5.28 2.50
CA LEU A 55 23.60 6.74 2.71
C LEU A 55 23.76 7.07 4.19
N ARG A 56 22.96 6.45 5.07
CA ARG A 56 23.07 6.61 6.52
C ARG A 56 24.44 6.15 7.04
N THR A 57 24.94 5.01 6.56
CA THR A 57 26.26 4.49 6.94
C THR A 57 27.38 5.42 6.46
N CYS A 58 27.27 5.93 5.23
CA CYS A 58 28.22 6.91 4.69
C CYS A 58 28.20 8.23 5.47
N GLU A 59 27.03 8.71 5.88
CA GLU A 59 26.90 9.90 6.72
C GLU A 59 27.54 9.69 8.09
N GLN A 60 27.20 8.60 8.78
CA GLN A 60 27.73 8.27 10.11
C GLN A 60 29.25 8.10 10.12
N ARG A 61 29.83 7.59 9.04
CA ARG A 61 31.28 7.38 8.89
C ARG A 61 32.01 8.56 8.23
N GLY A 62 31.30 9.62 7.84
CA GLY A 62 31.88 10.76 7.10
C GLY A 62 32.40 10.39 5.70
N LEU A 63 31.86 9.33 5.08
CA LEU A 63 32.23 8.82 3.77
C LEU A 63 31.39 9.39 2.62
N LEU A 64 30.45 10.31 2.88
CA LEU A 64 29.63 10.94 1.82
C LEU A 64 30.46 11.56 0.69
N PRO A 65 31.57 12.30 0.95
CA PRO A 65 32.41 12.83 -0.13
C PRO A 65 33.01 11.70 -1.00
N ASN A 66 33.42 10.60 -0.39
CA ASN A 66 34.00 9.44 -1.07
C ASN A 66 32.94 8.74 -1.93
N LEU A 67 31.71 8.61 -1.42
CA LEU A 67 30.59 8.06 -2.17
C LEU A 67 30.30 8.91 -3.41
N VAL A 68 30.19 10.24 -3.27
CA VAL A 68 29.97 11.15 -4.42
C VAL A 68 31.11 11.03 -5.43
N GLN A 69 32.36 10.97 -4.97
CA GLN A 69 33.50 10.80 -5.85
C GLN A 69 33.46 9.46 -6.62
N ALA A 70 33.15 8.35 -5.95
CA ALA A 70 33.02 7.04 -6.57
C ALA A 70 31.86 7.00 -7.58
N VAL A 71 30.73 7.63 -7.25
CA VAL A 71 29.57 7.78 -8.14
C VAL A 71 29.94 8.55 -9.41
N VAL A 72 30.60 9.70 -9.27
CA VAL A 72 31.03 10.53 -10.42
C VAL A 72 32.09 9.80 -11.25
N ALA A 73 32.98 9.02 -10.63
CA ALA A 73 33.96 8.21 -11.35
C ALA A 73 33.29 7.13 -12.22
N LYS A 74 32.26 6.44 -11.71
CA LYS A 74 31.50 5.44 -12.48
C LYS A 74 30.50 6.06 -13.47
N ARG A 75 30.01 7.28 -13.21
CA ARG A 75 29.01 8.00 -14.02
C ARG A 75 29.38 9.48 -14.16
N PRO A 76 30.27 9.82 -15.10
CA PRO A 76 30.75 11.20 -15.24
C PRO A 76 29.67 12.25 -15.55
N PHE A 77 28.52 11.84 -16.11
CA PHE A 77 27.38 12.75 -16.35
C PHE A 77 26.67 13.20 -15.06
N LEU A 78 26.95 12.57 -13.92
CA LEU A 78 26.46 12.97 -12.61
C LEU A 78 27.42 13.94 -11.89
N SER A 79 28.30 14.62 -12.63
CA SER A 79 29.29 15.53 -12.06
C SER A 79 28.68 16.71 -11.30
N ASP A 80 27.43 17.07 -11.60
CA ASP A 80 26.64 18.06 -10.85
C ASP A 80 26.42 17.67 -9.37
N LEU A 81 26.58 16.38 -9.00
CA LEU A 81 26.51 15.92 -7.61
C LEU A 81 27.67 16.46 -6.76
N THR A 82 28.79 16.88 -7.35
CA THR A 82 29.89 17.48 -6.58
C THR A 82 29.51 18.82 -5.95
N ALA A 83 28.47 19.50 -6.48
CA ALA A 83 27.91 20.69 -5.86
C ALA A 83 27.05 20.38 -4.61
N LEU A 84 26.74 19.11 -4.34
CA LEU A 84 25.90 18.65 -3.22
C LEU A 84 26.68 18.30 -1.94
N GLN A 85 27.98 18.60 -1.88
CA GLN A 85 28.83 18.25 -0.72
C GLN A 85 28.35 18.84 0.62
N SER A 86 27.39 19.77 0.61
CA SER A 86 26.79 20.39 1.80
C SER A 86 25.27 20.24 1.90
N VAL A 87 24.65 19.31 1.16
CA VAL A 87 23.18 19.26 1.01
C VAL A 87 22.57 18.10 1.79
N ASP A 88 21.43 18.42 2.40
CA ASP A 88 20.45 17.52 3.01
C ASP A 88 20.26 16.25 2.15
N LEU A 89 20.46 15.09 2.76
CA LEU A 89 20.42 13.79 2.08
C LEU A 89 19.04 13.46 1.50
N GLY A 90 18.00 14.19 1.90
CA GLY A 90 16.63 13.92 1.48
C GLY A 90 16.21 12.50 1.84
N LEU A 91 16.77 11.94 2.92
CA LEU A 91 16.36 10.65 3.45
C LEU A 91 14.90 10.75 3.88
N PRO A 92 14.08 9.71 3.66
CA PRO A 92 12.76 9.67 4.26
C PRO A 92 12.92 9.80 5.78
N GLU A 93 12.26 10.80 6.37
CA GLU A 93 12.24 11.03 7.81
C GLU A 93 11.86 9.72 8.52
N PRO A 94 12.64 9.25 9.51
CA PRO A 94 12.30 8.05 10.24
C PRO A 94 10.92 8.25 10.89
N PRO A 95 10.09 7.20 10.94
CA PRO A 95 8.76 7.32 11.51
C PRO A 95 8.83 7.79 12.96
N PHE A 96 7.85 8.60 13.38
CA PHE A 96 7.94 9.41 14.60
C PHE A 96 8.20 8.61 15.89
N TRP A 97 7.91 7.31 15.92
CA TRP A 97 8.16 6.40 17.04
C TRP A 97 9.63 5.97 17.21
N GLN A 98 10.51 6.22 16.23
CA GLN A 98 11.96 5.97 16.34
C GLN A 98 12.76 7.18 16.85
N ARG A 99 12.11 8.30 17.17
CA ARG A 99 12.79 9.49 17.69
C ARG A 99 13.08 9.34 19.20
N PRO A 100 14.35 9.36 19.65
CA PRO A 100 14.73 9.06 21.04
C PRO A 100 14.24 10.09 22.08
N ALA A 101 13.62 11.20 21.66
CA ALA A 101 13.19 12.29 22.53
C ALA A 101 11.70 12.25 22.94
N PHE A 102 10.91 11.24 22.53
CA PHE A 102 9.45 11.21 22.75
C PHE A 102 8.95 10.26 23.85
N PHE A 103 9.81 9.86 24.80
CA PHE A 103 9.38 9.22 26.05
C PHE A 103 9.04 10.26 27.13
N ILE A 104 7.97 11.04 26.92
CA ILE A 104 7.27 11.76 27.99
C ILE A 104 5.86 11.13 28.08
N PRO A 105 5.33 10.80 29.28
CA PRO A 105 4.06 10.09 29.41
C PRO A 105 2.87 11.03 29.06
N VAL A 106 2.55 11.13 27.77
CA VAL A 106 1.40 11.89 27.26
C VAL A 106 0.06 11.26 27.67
N GLY A 107 0.05 9.98 28.06
CA GLY A 107 -1.14 9.26 28.50
C GLY A 107 -1.85 9.82 29.74
N ILE A 108 -1.14 10.55 30.62
CA ILE A 108 -1.73 11.11 31.84
C ILE A 108 -2.32 12.51 31.62
N LEU A 109 -1.86 13.26 30.59
CA LEU A 109 -2.33 14.62 30.35
C LEU A 109 -3.65 14.64 29.55
N ILE A 110 -3.87 13.71 28.62
CA ILE A 110 -5.07 13.68 27.76
C ILE A 110 -6.33 13.28 28.54
N ILE A 111 -6.21 12.41 29.53
CA ILE A 111 -7.35 12.00 30.37
C ILE A 111 -7.81 13.17 31.28
N LEU A 112 -6.89 14.04 31.71
CA LEU A 112 -7.26 15.19 32.55
C LEU A 112 -7.96 16.32 31.76
N THR A 113 -7.61 16.53 30.49
CA THR A 113 -8.26 17.55 29.62
C THR A 113 -9.64 17.15 29.14
N ILE A 114 -9.86 15.86 28.85
CA ILE A 114 -11.19 15.36 28.42
C ILE A 114 -12.20 15.43 29.59
N VAL A 115 -11.76 15.16 30.82
CA VAL A 115 -12.63 15.24 32.01
C VAL A 115 -12.96 16.70 32.39
N THR A 116 -12.11 17.68 32.07
CA THR A 116 -12.43 19.10 32.30
C THR A 116 -13.33 19.72 31.24
N THR A 117 -13.27 19.27 29.98
CA THR A 117 -14.16 19.79 28.92
C THR A 117 -15.58 19.24 28.99
N LEU A 118 -15.79 18.07 29.59
CA LEU A 118 -17.13 17.46 29.69
C LEU A 118 -18.03 18.12 30.76
N VAL A 119 -17.48 18.92 31.68
CA VAL A 119 -18.24 19.52 32.79
C VAL A 119 -18.74 20.96 32.49
N VAL A 120 -18.23 21.62 31.45
CA VAL A 120 -18.53 23.05 31.20
C VAL A 120 -19.61 23.29 30.15
N ASN A 121 -20.03 22.30 29.35
CA ASN A 121 -20.89 22.56 28.17
C ASN A 121 -22.39 22.25 28.36
N PHE A 122 -22.92 22.37 29.59
CA PHE A 122 -24.35 22.44 29.86
C PHE A 122 -24.71 23.85 30.35
N GLY A 123 -24.92 24.78 29.43
CA GLY A 123 -25.43 26.12 29.76
C GLY A 123 -25.61 27.03 28.55
N GLY A 124 -26.89 27.25 28.18
CA GLY A 124 -27.46 28.50 27.63
C GLY A 124 -26.79 29.18 26.42
N ASP A 125 -27.51 29.36 25.31
CA ASP A 125 -28.48 30.45 25.18
C ASP A 125 -28.88 30.70 23.71
N ASN A 126 -30.18 30.96 23.55
CA ASN A 126 -30.81 31.42 22.32
C ASN A 126 -30.35 32.86 22.01
N PHE A 127 -29.80 33.10 20.82
CA PHE A 127 -29.62 34.46 20.31
C PHE A 127 -30.25 34.59 18.92
N ILE A 128 -31.47 35.13 18.88
CA ILE A 128 -32.14 35.56 17.66
C ILE A 128 -31.63 36.95 17.31
N ALA A 129 -30.77 37.03 16.29
CA ALA A 129 -30.37 38.31 15.69
C ALA A 129 -31.25 38.60 14.46
N SER A 130 -32.27 39.44 14.64
CA SER A 130 -33.07 40.00 13.55
C SER A 130 -32.21 40.95 12.70
N ARG A 131 -31.76 40.50 11.53
CA ARG A 131 -31.16 41.36 10.51
C ARG A 131 -32.25 41.96 9.61
N ILE A 132 -32.31 43.28 9.57
CA ILE A 132 -33.09 44.05 8.58
C ILE A 132 -32.34 43.97 7.25
N LEU A 133 -32.97 43.40 6.22
CA LEU A 133 -32.42 43.32 4.86
C LEU A 133 -32.75 44.60 4.06
N PRO A 134 -31.80 45.15 3.28
CA PRO A 134 -32.03 46.27 2.35
C PRO A 134 -32.87 45.84 1.13
N PRO A 135 -33.49 46.81 0.41
CA PRO A 135 -34.38 46.54 -0.71
C PRO A 135 -33.67 45.78 -1.84
N THR A 136 -34.33 44.70 -2.27
CA THR A 136 -33.92 43.80 -3.33
C THR A 136 -33.84 44.54 -4.68
N PRO A 137 -32.71 44.48 -5.40
CA PRO A 137 -32.64 44.98 -6.77
C PRO A 137 -33.51 44.11 -7.69
N THR A 138 -34.34 44.77 -8.51
CA THR A 138 -35.19 44.15 -9.53
C THR A 138 -34.33 43.39 -10.54
N ALA A 139 -34.48 42.06 -10.56
CA ALA A 139 -33.76 41.17 -11.47
C ALA A 139 -34.18 41.41 -12.93
N THR A 140 -33.19 41.71 -13.77
CA THR A 140 -33.31 41.64 -15.22
C THR A 140 -33.49 40.17 -15.64
N ALA A 141 -34.50 39.91 -16.48
CA ALA A 141 -34.79 38.57 -17.00
C ALA A 141 -33.56 37.99 -17.72
N THR A 142 -32.89 37.03 -17.06
CA THR A 142 -31.81 36.24 -17.64
C THR A 142 -32.45 35.20 -18.57
N PRO A 143 -31.94 35.01 -19.80
CA PRO A 143 -32.50 34.05 -20.74
C PRO A 143 -32.60 32.66 -20.09
N LEU A 144 -33.74 32.01 -20.29
CA LEU A 144 -34.04 30.68 -19.78
C LEU A 144 -32.92 29.73 -20.25
N PRO A 145 -32.16 29.08 -19.34
CA PRO A 145 -31.12 28.15 -19.74
C PRO A 145 -31.79 27.03 -20.55
N THR A 146 -31.36 26.88 -21.80
CA THR A 146 -31.67 25.72 -22.62
C THR A 146 -31.34 24.49 -21.80
N MET A 147 -32.33 23.63 -21.52
CA MET A 147 -32.12 22.40 -20.78
C MET A 147 -31.22 21.49 -21.61
N THR A 148 -29.92 21.53 -21.34
CA THR A 148 -28.99 20.52 -21.82
C THR A 148 -29.50 19.19 -21.29
N PRO A 149 -29.79 18.20 -22.15
CA PRO A 149 -30.28 16.91 -21.69
C PRO A 149 -29.30 16.36 -20.66
N THR A 150 -29.79 16.03 -19.46
CA THR A 150 -29.00 15.38 -18.44
C THR A 150 -28.50 14.07 -19.03
N PRO A 151 -27.17 13.85 -19.11
CA PRO A 151 -26.65 12.60 -19.65
C PRO A 151 -27.24 11.44 -18.85
N THR A 152 -27.90 10.52 -19.54
CA THR A 152 -28.34 9.25 -18.94
C THR A 152 -27.08 8.51 -18.51
N ALA A 153 -26.93 8.32 -17.20
CA ALA A 153 -25.79 7.57 -16.66
C ALA A 153 -25.78 6.16 -17.28
N THR A 154 -24.67 5.79 -17.91
CA THR A 154 -24.44 4.42 -18.35
C THR A 154 -24.52 3.51 -17.12
N PRO A 155 -25.33 2.44 -17.13
CA PRO A 155 -25.42 1.52 -15.99
C PRO A 155 -24.04 0.92 -15.72
N LEU A 156 -23.66 0.85 -14.44
CA LEU A 156 -22.40 0.24 -14.03
C LEU A 156 -22.42 -1.27 -14.34
N PRO A 157 -21.28 -1.88 -14.72
CA PRO A 157 -21.17 -3.31 -14.99
C PRO A 157 -21.58 -4.21 -13.82
N ILE A 158 -21.30 -3.76 -12.60
CA ILE A 158 -21.66 -4.47 -11.35
C ILE A 158 -22.29 -3.49 -10.36
N ALA A 159 -23.02 -4.04 -9.37
CA ALA A 159 -23.58 -3.24 -8.28
C ALA A 159 -22.50 -2.81 -7.29
N VAL A 160 -22.58 -1.56 -6.83
CA VAL A 160 -21.75 -1.03 -5.75
C VAL A 160 -21.96 -1.79 -4.44
N ALA A 161 -20.98 -1.75 -3.55
CA ALA A 161 -21.02 -2.40 -2.25
C ALA A 161 -22.18 -1.88 -1.39
N GLN A 162 -22.88 -2.80 -0.73
CA GLN A 162 -23.91 -2.47 0.26
C GLN A 162 -23.29 -2.14 1.62
N PRO A 163 -23.99 -1.39 2.48
CA PRO A 163 -23.53 -1.13 3.84
C PRO A 163 -23.25 -2.43 4.61
N GLY A 164 -22.01 -2.60 5.08
CA GLY A 164 -21.57 -3.80 5.80
C GLY A 164 -21.08 -4.95 4.91
N GLU A 165 -21.22 -4.82 3.59
CA GLU A 165 -20.65 -5.75 2.61
C GLU A 165 -19.14 -5.54 2.46
N GLN A 166 -18.41 -6.64 2.27
CA GLN A 166 -17.03 -6.61 1.78
C GLN A 166 -17.08 -6.95 0.28
N LEU A 167 -16.75 -5.98 -0.56
CA LEU A 167 -16.67 -6.18 -2.00
C LEU A 167 -15.21 -6.23 -2.45
N ILE A 168 -14.81 -7.37 -3.01
CA ILE A 168 -13.54 -7.53 -3.71
C ILE A 168 -13.82 -7.36 -5.21
N VAL A 169 -13.16 -6.37 -5.82
CA VAL A 169 -13.23 -6.13 -7.26
C VAL A 169 -11.96 -6.64 -7.91
N ILE A 170 -12.10 -7.46 -8.95
CA ILE A 170 -10.99 -7.96 -9.76
C ILE A 170 -11.07 -7.27 -11.12
N ALA A 171 -10.10 -6.41 -11.42
CA ALA A 171 -9.99 -5.78 -12.73
C ALA A 171 -9.50 -6.80 -13.77
N THR A 172 -9.86 -6.59 -15.03
CA THR A 172 -9.35 -7.42 -16.13
C THR A 172 -7.85 -7.20 -16.29
N PHE A 173 -7.06 -8.27 -16.39
CA PHE A 173 -5.60 -8.15 -16.48
C PHE A 173 -5.19 -7.60 -17.86
N ALA A 174 -4.25 -6.66 -17.86
CA ALA A 174 -3.66 -6.15 -19.09
C ALA A 174 -2.85 -7.25 -19.79
N ARG A 175 -3.06 -7.49 -21.07
CA ARG A 175 -2.39 -8.57 -21.81
C ARG A 175 -1.45 -8.05 -22.88
N ALA A 176 -0.29 -8.69 -23.02
CA ALA A 176 0.57 -8.47 -24.18
C ALA A 176 -0.09 -9.02 -25.46
N GLU A 177 0.19 -8.38 -26.60
CA GLU A 177 -0.35 -8.81 -27.90
C GLU A 177 0.08 -10.26 -28.23
N GLY A 178 -0.88 -11.07 -28.68
CA GLY A 178 -0.63 -12.47 -29.05
C GLY A 178 -0.60 -13.47 -27.88
N VAL A 179 -0.81 -13.01 -26.64
CA VAL A 179 -0.94 -13.91 -25.48
C VAL A 179 -2.39 -14.39 -25.34
N ALA A 180 -2.57 -15.71 -25.23
CA ALA A 180 -3.89 -16.31 -25.00
C ALA A 180 -4.43 -15.93 -23.62
N ASP A 181 -5.75 -15.87 -23.47
CA ASP A 181 -6.39 -15.62 -22.19
C ASP A 181 -6.20 -16.83 -21.25
N ALA A 182 -5.36 -16.70 -20.23
CA ALA A 182 -5.23 -17.75 -19.22
C ALA A 182 -6.37 -17.73 -18.18
N GLN A 183 -7.30 -16.78 -18.28
CA GLN A 183 -8.41 -16.60 -17.35
C GLN A 183 -7.99 -16.43 -15.88
N ALA A 184 -6.80 -15.87 -15.63
CA ALA A 184 -6.24 -15.70 -14.28
C ALA A 184 -7.23 -15.01 -13.31
N GLN A 185 -7.94 -13.98 -13.77
CA GLN A 185 -8.98 -13.31 -12.98
C GLN A 185 -10.14 -14.22 -12.56
N ALA A 186 -10.55 -15.17 -13.41
CA ALA A 186 -11.63 -16.11 -13.11
C ALA A 186 -11.18 -17.19 -12.14
N GLU A 187 -9.92 -17.64 -12.23
CA GLU A 187 -9.32 -18.57 -11.28
C GLU A 187 -9.16 -17.92 -9.90
N ILE A 188 -8.67 -16.67 -9.85
CA ILE A 188 -8.59 -15.87 -8.61
C ILE A 188 -10.00 -15.70 -8.01
N GLN A 189 -10.98 -15.28 -8.82
CA GLN A 189 -12.36 -15.12 -8.35
C GLN A 189 -12.90 -16.43 -7.75
N ARG A 190 -12.74 -17.55 -8.45
CA ARG A 190 -13.24 -18.86 -8.02
C ARG A 190 -12.56 -19.32 -6.72
N GLY A 191 -11.25 -19.15 -6.62
CA GLY A 191 -10.49 -19.48 -5.41
C GLY A 191 -11.00 -18.70 -4.19
N ILE A 192 -11.13 -17.38 -4.32
CA ILE A 192 -11.60 -16.52 -3.23
C ILE A 192 -13.05 -16.87 -2.86
N GLN A 193 -13.93 -17.08 -3.84
CA GLN A 193 -15.33 -17.47 -3.60
C GLN A 193 -15.45 -18.84 -2.91
N ALA A 194 -14.62 -19.81 -3.30
CA ALA A 194 -14.60 -21.13 -2.66
C ALA A 194 -14.19 -21.01 -1.18
N ALA A 195 -13.10 -20.30 -0.90
CA ALA A 195 -12.64 -20.07 0.46
C ALA A 195 -13.65 -19.27 1.30
N ALA A 196 -14.34 -18.29 0.69
CA ALA A 196 -15.40 -17.52 1.33
C ALA A 196 -16.59 -18.38 1.75
N ALA A 197 -16.98 -19.34 0.90
CA ALA A 197 -18.08 -20.25 1.16
C ALA A 197 -17.77 -21.21 2.32
N GLU A 198 -16.50 -21.61 2.48
CA GLU A 198 -16.07 -22.45 3.61
C GLU A 198 -16.19 -21.74 4.96
N LEU A 199 -16.02 -20.41 4.97
CA LEU A 199 -16.07 -19.58 6.19
C LEU A 199 -17.45 -19.00 6.49
N ASP A 200 -18.45 -19.29 5.65
CA ASP A 200 -19.79 -18.70 5.72
C ASP A 200 -19.75 -17.15 5.79
N PHE A 201 -18.86 -16.54 5.00
CA PHE A 201 -18.77 -15.09 4.88
C PHE A 201 -19.95 -14.54 4.05
N ALA A 202 -21.13 -14.52 4.67
CA ALA A 202 -22.37 -14.07 4.05
C ALA A 202 -22.32 -12.63 3.52
N SER A 203 -21.37 -11.81 4.00
CA SER A 203 -21.17 -10.43 3.56
C SER A 203 -20.03 -10.22 2.56
N LEU A 204 -19.35 -11.28 2.11
CA LEU A 204 -18.29 -11.16 1.11
C LEU A 204 -18.84 -11.40 -0.30
N ARG A 205 -18.59 -10.45 -1.20
CA ARG A 205 -18.87 -10.56 -2.62
C ARG A 205 -17.59 -10.33 -3.42
N VAL A 206 -17.38 -11.16 -4.45
CA VAL A 206 -16.20 -11.09 -5.33
C VAL A 206 -16.68 -10.98 -6.77
N GLU A 207 -16.34 -9.89 -7.42
CA GLU A 207 -16.80 -9.57 -8.78
C GLU A 207 -15.63 -9.23 -9.71
N VAL A 208 -15.77 -9.59 -10.98
CA VAL A 208 -14.82 -9.22 -12.04
C VAL A 208 -15.40 -8.06 -12.83
N VAL A 209 -14.62 -6.99 -13.03
CA VAL A 209 -15.01 -5.84 -13.85
C VAL A 209 -14.27 -5.85 -15.20
N PRO A 210 -14.92 -5.36 -16.29
CA PRO A 210 -14.31 -5.38 -17.62
C PRO A 210 -13.19 -4.35 -17.80
N ASP A 211 -13.02 -3.42 -16.85
CA ASP A 211 -11.97 -2.42 -16.84
C ASP A 211 -10.59 -3.09 -16.81
N VAL A 212 -9.75 -2.72 -17.78
CA VAL A 212 -8.38 -3.22 -17.90
C VAL A 212 -7.44 -2.25 -17.23
N LEU A 213 -6.74 -2.70 -16.19
CA LEU A 213 -5.74 -1.89 -15.48
C LEU A 213 -4.34 -2.45 -15.70
N PRO A 214 -3.40 -1.65 -16.25
CA PRO A 214 -1.98 -1.99 -16.26
C PRO A 214 -1.45 -2.29 -14.86
N SER A 215 -0.41 -3.13 -14.75
CA SER A 215 0.17 -3.50 -13.46
C SER A 215 0.75 -2.32 -12.67
N ASP A 216 1.03 -1.18 -13.30
CA ASP A 216 1.51 0.04 -12.65
C ASP A 216 0.39 1.07 -12.39
N ASP A 217 -0.86 0.79 -12.76
CA ASP A 217 -1.99 1.73 -12.63
C ASP A 217 -2.70 1.63 -11.27
N ARG A 218 -1.93 1.91 -10.22
CA ARG A 218 -2.46 2.04 -8.87
C ARG A 218 -3.54 3.15 -8.73
N PRO A 219 -3.40 4.33 -9.37
CA PRO A 219 -4.46 5.35 -9.35
C PRO A 219 -5.79 4.84 -9.93
N GLY A 220 -5.74 4.08 -11.03
CA GLY A 220 -6.92 3.43 -11.60
C GLY A 220 -7.56 2.42 -10.65
N ALA A 221 -6.75 1.61 -9.96
CA ALA A 221 -7.26 0.68 -8.94
C ALA A 221 -7.95 1.41 -7.77
N ALA A 222 -7.38 2.54 -7.31
CA ALA A 222 -8.02 3.37 -6.28
C ALA A 222 -9.35 3.97 -6.76
N ALA A 223 -9.42 4.44 -8.01
CA ALA A 223 -10.64 4.96 -8.60
C ALA A 223 -11.73 3.87 -8.73
N LEU A 224 -11.37 2.63 -9.10
CA LEU A 224 -12.32 1.51 -9.10
C LEU A 224 -12.82 1.21 -7.69
N ALA A 225 -11.93 1.25 -6.69
CA ALA A 225 -12.33 0.99 -5.32
C ALA A 225 -13.34 2.02 -4.82
N GLU A 226 -13.10 3.31 -5.10
CA GLU A 226 -14.04 4.39 -4.77
C GLU A 226 -15.37 4.24 -5.53
N LEU A 227 -15.30 3.97 -6.85
CA LEU A 227 -16.47 3.84 -7.71
C LEU A 227 -17.43 2.74 -7.23
N TYR A 228 -16.88 1.59 -6.83
CA TYR A 228 -17.68 0.45 -6.41
C TYR A 228 -17.86 0.34 -4.90
N GLY A 229 -17.24 1.22 -4.10
CA GLY A 229 -17.17 1.05 -2.65
C GLY A 229 -16.45 -0.24 -2.24
N ALA A 230 -15.47 -0.67 -3.02
CA ALA A 230 -14.75 -1.93 -2.80
C ALA A 230 -13.85 -1.85 -1.57
N SER A 231 -13.81 -2.94 -0.79
CA SER A 231 -12.84 -3.09 0.30
C SER A 231 -11.46 -3.48 -0.22
N MET A 232 -11.40 -4.14 -1.37
CA MET A 232 -10.17 -4.53 -2.06
C MET A 232 -10.32 -4.46 -3.57
N VAL A 233 -9.25 -4.07 -4.25
CA VAL A 233 -9.12 -4.21 -5.71
C VAL A 233 -7.90 -5.08 -6.04
N ILE A 234 -8.06 -6.04 -6.95
CA ILE A 234 -7.01 -6.88 -7.50
C ILE A 234 -6.86 -6.54 -8.99
N TRP A 235 -5.64 -6.30 -9.47
CA TRP A 235 -5.38 -6.01 -10.88
C TRP A 235 -3.99 -6.50 -11.27
N GLY A 236 -3.68 -6.50 -12.56
CA GLY A 236 -2.41 -7.03 -13.00
C GLY A 236 -2.18 -6.97 -14.50
N SER A 237 -1.06 -7.56 -14.90
CA SER A 237 -0.73 -7.80 -16.29
C SER A 237 -0.32 -9.24 -16.51
N GLU A 238 -0.64 -9.76 -17.70
CA GLU A 238 -0.26 -11.08 -18.17
C GLU A 238 0.56 -10.95 -19.46
N THR A 239 1.68 -11.66 -19.47
CA THR A 239 2.57 -11.82 -20.62
C THR A 239 2.76 -13.31 -20.88
N ALA A 240 3.39 -13.68 -22.00
CA ALA A 240 3.61 -15.09 -22.34
C ALA A 240 4.44 -15.88 -21.30
N VAL A 241 5.16 -15.21 -20.41
CA VAL A 241 6.10 -15.85 -19.46
C VAL A 241 5.96 -15.34 -18.03
N ARG A 242 5.07 -14.38 -17.78
CA ARG A 242 4.95 -13.70 -16.48
C ARG A 242 3.54 -13.18 -16.29
N ILE A 243 2.98 -13.45 -15.13
CA ILE A 243 1.86 -12.71 -14.57
C ILE A 243 2.41 -11.78 -13.49
N THR A 244 2.00 -10.53 -13.53
CA THR A 244 2.19 -9.56 -12.45
C THR A 244 0.81 -9.29 -11.87
N THR A 245 0.64 -9.45 -10.58
CA THR A 245 -0.62 -9.13 -9.92
C THR A 245 -0.36 -8.25 -8.72
N ASN A 246 -1.21 -7.25 -8.53
CA ASN A 246 -1.19 -6.32 -7.43
C ASN A 246 -2.56 -6.33 -6.74
N PHE A 247 -2.58 -5.84 -5.51
CA PHE A 247 -3.82 -5.61 -4.79
C PHE A 247 -3.75 -4.31 -3.99
N LEU A 248 -4.92 -3.74 -3.72
CA LEU A 248 -5.11 -2.53 -2.94
C LEU A 248 -6.16 -2.84 -1.90
N ASN A 249 -5.77 -2.88 -0.62
CA ASN A 249 -6.69 -2.97 0.50
C ASN A 249 -7.09 -1.56 0.93
N VAL A 250 -8.35 -1.18 0.72
CA VAL A 250 -8.89 0.15 1.10
C VAL A 250 -9.35 0.18 2.55
N SER A 251 -9.57 -1.00 3.15
CA SER A 251 -10.07 -1.10 4.53
C SER A 251 -8.97 -0.90 5.58
N GLU A 252 -7.70 -0.96 5.20
CA GLU A 252 -6.60 -0.70 6.12
C GLU A 252 -6.40 0.81 6.31
N ALA A 253 -6.31 1.24 7.58
CA ALA A 253 -5.66 2.50 7.93
C ALA A 253 -4.27 2.54 7.27
N PRO A 254 -3.72 3.71 6.90
CA PRO A 254 -2.54 3.84 6.02
C PRO A 254 -1.27 3.25 6.64
N TYR A 255 -1.21 1.92 6.68
CA TYR A 255 0.02 1.15 6.64
C TYR A 255 0.43 1.12 5.17
N GLU A 256 1.73 1.25 4.92
CA GLU A 256 2.26 1.24 3.56
C GLU A 256 1.82 -0.07 2.86
N SER A 257 0.82 0.05 1.99
CA SER A 257 0.42 -0.98 1.03
C SER A 257 1.69 -1.51 0.36
N GLY A 258 2.10 -2.73 0.70
CA GLY A 258 3.20 -3.38 0.02
C GLY A 258 2.76 -3.76 -1.38
N ASP A 259 3.43 -3.26 -2.42
CA ASP A 259 3.30 -3.85 -3.75
C ASP A 259 3.92 -5.25 -3.68
N VAL A 260 3.06 -6.27 -3.58
CA VAL A 260 3.49 -7.67 -3.69
C VAL A 260 3.63 -7.98 -5.18
N GLN A 261 4.82 -7.75 -5.74
CA GLN A 261 5.13 -8.18 -7.10
C GLN A 261 5.49 -9.67 -7.09
N VAL A 262 4.54 -10.51 -7.48
CA VAL A 262 4.85 -11.90 -7.81
C VAL A 262 5.36 -11.94 -9.26
N SER A 263 6.60 -12.38 -9.47
CA SER A 263 7.20 -12.51 -10.80
C SER A 263 7.77 -13.92 -10.97
N VAL A 264 7.21 -14.67 -11.90
CA VAL A 264 7.73 -15.99 -12.29
C VAL A 264 8.63 -15.87 -13.50
N VAL A 265 9.77 -16.57 -13.47
CA VAL A 265 10.84 -16.48 -14.49
C VAL A 265 11.06 -17.84 -15.19
N ARG A 266 10.12 -18.78 -15.13
CA ARG A 266 10.28 -20.12 -15.72
C ARG A 266 9.09 -20.51 -16.63
N PRO A 267 9.28 -20.60 -17.96
CA PRO A 267 8.22 -20.96 -18.91
C PRO A 267 7.58 -22.33 -18.64
N ASP A 268 8.36 -23.33 -18.25
CA ASP A 268 7.87 -24.70 -18.07
C ASP A 268 7.04 -24.87 -16.78
N ALA A 269 7.24 -23.98 -15.80
CA ALA A 269 6.47 -23.93 -14.56
C ALA A 269 5.29 -22.93 -14.65
N TYR A 270 5.13 -22.24 -15.77
CA TYR A 270 4.16 -21.16 -15.93
C TYR A 270 2.72 -21.65 -15.79
N VAL A 271 2.37 -22.77 -16.45
CA VAL A 271 1.01 -23.33 -16.37
C VAL A 271 0.68 -23.73 -14.93
N GLN A 272 1.56 -24.50 -14.28
CA GLN A 272 1.35 -24.92 -12.90
C GLN A 272 1.25 -23.72 -11.95
N PHE A 273 2.12 -22.72 -12.13
CA PHE A 273 2.05 -21.50 -11.34
C PHE A 273 0.72 -20.77 -11.52
N ILE A 274 0.19 -20.63 -12.74
CA ILE A 274 -1.09 -19.96 -12.96
C ILE A 274 -2.27 -20.77 -12.41
N THR A 275 -2.22 -22.10 -12.54
CA THR A 275 -3.38 -22.94 -12.21
C THR A 275 -3.42 -23.36 -10.74
N GLU A 276 -2.26 -23.42 -10.07
CA GLU A 276 -2.16 -23.94 -8.69
C GLU A 276 -1.63 -22.86 -7.74
N ASP A 277 -0.41 -22.36 -7.97
CA ASP A 277 0.27 -21.50 -7.01
C ASP A 277 -0.36 -20.12 -6.90
N LEU A 278 -0.60 -19.45 -8.03
CA LEU A 278 -1.14 -18.10 -8.09
C LEU A 278 -2.53 -18.01 -7.45
N PRO A 279 -3.51 -18.89 -7.75
CA PRO A 279 -4.79 -18.90 -7.04
C PRO A 279 -4.62 -19.10 -5.54
N SER A 280 -3.75 -20.03 -5.10
CA SER A 280 -3.52 -20.27 -3.67
C SER A 280 -2.92 -19.05 -2.95
N GLN A 281 -1.98 -18.34 -3.60
CA GLN A 281 -1.39 -17.11 -3.07
C GLN A 281 -2.43 -16.00 -2.97
N PHE A 282 -3.30 -15.86 -3.97
CA PHE A 282 -4.37 -14.85 -3.93
C PHE A 282 -5.45 -15.19 -2.91
N VAL A 283 -5.81 -16.45 -2.75
CA VAL A 283 -6.69 -16.91 -1.68
C VAL A 283 -6.09 -16.53 -0.32
N PHE A 284 -4.80 -16.81 -0.10
CA PHE A 284 -4.11 -16.41 1.12
C PHE A 284 -4.14 -14.88 1.32
N LEU A 285 -3.73 -14.07 0.33
CA LEU A 285 -3.67 -12.61 0.45
C LEU A 285 -5.06 -12.00 0.68
N SER A 286 -6.07 -12.48 -0.05
CA SER A 286 -7.45 -12.02 0.10
C SER A 286 -8.03 -12.36 1.47
N LEU A 287 -7.89 -13.61 1.92
CA LEU A 287 -8.35 -14.03 3.25
C LEU A 287 -7.60 -13.31 4.37
N PHE A 288 -6.30 -13.11 4.23
CA PHE A 288 -5.51 -12.36 5.19
C PHE A 288 -6.03 -10.93 5.32
N ALA A 289 -6.24 -10.23 4.19
CA ALA A 289 -6.80 -8.88 4.18
C ALA A 289 -8.24 -8.81 4.70
N ILE A 290 -9.08 -9.82 4.41
CA ILE A 290 -10.42 -9.95 5.00
C ILE A 290 -10.31 -10.05 6.53
N GLY A 291 -9.38 -10.87 7.03
CA GLY A 291 -9.09 -10.99 8.45
C GLY A 291 -8.65 -9.66 9.08
N GLN A 292 -7.83 -8.88 8.39
CA GLN A 292 -7.47 -7.51 8.81
C GLN A 292 -8.68 -6.58 8.85
N SER A 293 -9.60 -6.68 7.89
CA SER A 293 -10.84 -5.90 7.86
C SER A 293 -11.75 -6.23 9.04
N TYR A 294 -11.91 -7.53 9.36
CA TYR A 294 -12.66 -7.96 10.55
C TYR A 294 -12.00 -7.49 11.84
N TYR A 295 -10.67 -7.57 11.93
CA TYR A 295 -9.91 -7.03 13.05
C TYR A 295 -10.17 -5.53 13.27
N ALA A 296 -10.13 -4.72 12.20
CA ALA A 296 -10.39 -3.29 12.27
C ALA A 296 -11.82 -2.96 12.77
N LYS A 297 -12.77 -3.87 12.57
CA LYS A 297 -14.17 -3.77 13.05
C LYS A 297 -14.37 -4.35 14.45
N GLY A 298 -13.34 -4.93 15.08
CA GLY A 298 -13.43 -5.60 16.38
C GLY A 298 -14.07 -7.00 16.31
N ALA A 299 -14.30 -7.54 15.12
CA ALA A 299 -14.85 -8.86 14.87
C ALA A 299 -13.72 -9.91 14.95
N TYR A 300 -13.21 -10.15 16.17
CA TYR A 300 -11.97 -10.90 16.35
C TYR A 300 -12.08 -12.40 16.03
N ASP A 301 -13.24 -13.02 16.23
CA ASP A 301 -13.45 -14.43 15.89
C ASP A 301 -13.39 -14.65 14.38
N GLU A 302 -14.06 -13.80 13.62
CA GLU A 302 -14.06 -13.80 12.16
C GLU A 302 -12.67 -13.46 11.61
N ALA A 303 -11.95 -12.54 12.28
CA ALA A 303 -10.57 -12.22 11.94
C ALA A 303 -9.64 -13.44 12.12
N ILE A 304 -9.74 -14.15 13.24
CA ILE A 304 -8.96 -15.37 13.50
C ILE A 304 -9.29 -16.42 12.45
N ALA A 305 -10.58 -16.73 12.24
CA ALA A 305 -11.01 -17.75 11.28
C ALA A 305 -10.53 -17.44 9.84
N ALA A 306 -10.61 -16.18 9.41
CA ALA A 306 -10.11 -15.75 8.11
C ALA A 306 -8.60 -15.99 7.97
N ILE A 307 -7.81 -15.58 8.97
CA ILE A 307 -6.34 -15.67 8.90
C ILE A 307 -5.87 -17.13 9.04
N GLU A 308 -6.51 -17.94 9.88
CA GLU A 308 -6.23 -19.38 9.98
C GLU A 308 -6.49 -20.09 8.65
N THR A 309 -7.62 -19.77 8.01
CA THR A 309 -7.95 -20.31 6.70
C THR A 309 -6.97 -19.82 5.64
N ALA A 310 -6.52 -18.57 5.72
CA ALA A 310 -5.49 -18.05 4.84
C ALA A 310 -4.22 -18.91 4.92
N VAL A 311 -3.64 -19.07 6.12
CA VAL A 311 -2.39 -19.83 6.28
C VAL A 311 -2.55 -21.32 5.96
N ALA A 312 -3.73 -21.89 6.16
CA ALA A 312 -4.02 -23.27 5.78
C ALA A 312 -4.08 -23.50 4.26
N ASN A 313 -4.39 -22.47 3.48
CA ASN A 313 -4.45 -22.53 2.01
C ASN A 313 -3.09 -22.32 1.33
N VAL A 314 -2.02 -22.08 2.09
CA VAL A 314 -0.68 -21.90 1.53
C VAL A 314 -0.08 -23.27 1.18
N THR A 315 0.03 -23.54 -0.12
CA THR A 315 0.62 -24.78 -0.65
C THR A 315 2.15 -24.75 -0.64
N ASN A 316 2.75 -23.56 -0.79
CA ASN A 316 4.19 -23.35 -0.83
C ASN A 316 4.61 -22.14 0.04
N PRO A 317 4.90 -22.37 1.34
CA PRO A 317 5.18 -21.29 2.27
C PRO A 317 6.44 -20.50 1.91
N ASP A 318 7.42 -21.10 1.23
CA ASP A 318 8.66 -20.41 0.84
C ASP A 318 8.40 -19.24 -0.13
N THR A 319 7.31 -19.30 -0.91
CA THR A 319 6.97 -18.24 -1.87
C THR A 319 6.33 -17.00 -1.23
N VAL A 320 5.80 -17.16 -0.02
CA VAL A 320 5.06 -16.13 0.72
C VAL A 320 5.51 -16.08 2.20
N ALA A 321 6.75 -16.47 2.48
CA ALA A 321 7.21 -16.71 3.85
C ALA A 321 7.07 -15.47 4.75
N ASN A 322 7.36 -14.28 4.20
CA ASN A 322 7.22 -13.02 4.92
C ASN A 322 5.76 -12.71 5.26
N GLU A 323 4.84 -12.94 4.32
CA GLU A 323 3.42 -12.68 4.50
C GLU A 323 2.79 -13.71 5.44
N VAL A 324 3.18 -14.98 5.33
CA VAL A 324 2.74 -16.05 6.24
C VAL A 324 3.28 -15.80 7.65
N GLY A 325 4.53 -15.35 7.79
CA GLY A 325 5.09 -14.93 9.07
C GLY A 325 4.30 -13.77 9.70
N GLN A 326 3.90 -12.78 8.90
CA GLN A 326 3.02 -11.70 9.35
C GLN A 326 1.63 -12.19 9.75
N ALA A 327 1.06 -13.14 9.01
CA ALA A 327 -0.22 -13.76 9.33
C ALA A 327 -0.17 -14.48 10.69
N TYR A 328 0.87 -15.29 10.92
CA TYR A 328 1.09 -15.93 12.21
C TYR A 328 1.34 -14.93 13.34
N PHE A 329 2.11 -13.87 13.11
CA PHE A 329 2.31 -12.82 14.10
C PHE A 329 0.97 -12.17 14.49
N ARG A 330 0.10 -11.90 13.50
CA ARG A 330 -1.24 -11.34 13.72
C ARG A 330 -2.15 -12.31 14.48
N LEU A 331 -2.14 -13.59 14.14
CA LEU A 331 -2.83 -14.63 14.92
C LEU A 331 -2.35 -14.66 16.36
N GLY A 332 -1.04 -14.62 16.59
CA GLY A 332 -0.46 -14.58 17.93
C GLY A 332 -1.01 -13.41 18.75
N TRP A 333 -1.09 -12.23 18.13
CA TRP A 333 -1.65 -11.05 18.77
C TRP A 333 -3.16 -11.17 19.04
N LEU A 334 -3.93 -11.70 18.08
CA LEU A 334 -5.38 -11.93 18.24
C LEU A 334 -5.70 -12.97 19.32
N TYR A 335 -4.87 -14.00 19.46
CA TYR A 335 -5.03 -14.97 20.55
C TYR A 335 -4.65 -14.39 21.91
N HIS A 336 -3.63 -13.53 21.95
CA HIS A 336 -3.15 -12.94 23.20
C HIS A 336 -4.09 -11.88 23.76
N GLU A 337 -4.38 -10.83 22.98
CA GLU A 337 -5.03 -9.61 23.51
C GLU A 337 -6.55 -9.80 23.69
N PRO A 338 -7.36 -10.03 22.62
CA PRO A 338 -8.80 -10.13 22.80
C PRO A 338 -9.27 -11.48 23.35
N LYS A 339 -8.53 -12.58 23.14
CA LYS A 339 -8.95 -13.94 23.56
C LYS A 339 -8.33 -14.42 24.87
N ALA A 340 -7.20 -13.86 25.28
CA ALA A 340 -6.40 -14.35 26.40
C ALA A 340 -6.05 -15.85 26.31
N ASP A 341 -6.00 -16.40 25.09
CA ASP A 341 -5.55 -17.77 24.82
C ASP A 341 -4.03 -17.77 24.60
N LEU A 342 -3.30 -17.81 25.71
CA LEU A 342 -1.84 -17.74 25.70
C LEU A 342 -1.17 -18.95 25.02
N VAL A 343 -1.85 -20.10 24.96
CA VAL A 343 -1.30 -21.31 24.34
C VAL A 343 -1.30 -21.15 22.83
N SER A 344 -2.45 -20.77 22.25
CA SER A 344 -2.58 -20.51 20.82
C SER A 344 -1.72 -19.31 20.39
N ALA A 345 -1.65 -18.27 21.23
CA ALA A 345 -0.79 -17.12 20.98
C ALA A 345 0.69 -17.50 20.88
N ALA A 346 1.21 -18.25 21.85
CA ALA A 346 2.60 -18.69 21.85
C ALA A 346 2.92 -19.59 20.66
N ALA A 347 2.01 -20.50 20.28
CA ALA A 347 2.17 -21.34 19.12
C ALA A 347 2.26 -20.52 17.82
N ALA A 348 1.37 -19.54 17.64
CA ALA A 348 1.38 -18.68 16.45
C ALA A 348 2.65 -17.81 16.39
N TYR A 349 3.08 -17.21 17.50
CA TYR A 349 4.35 -16.47 17.52
C TYR A 349 5.57 -17.35 17.22
N ALA A 350 5.59 -18.59 17.69
CA ALA A 350 6.67 -19.52 17.37
C ALA A 350 6.73 -19.83 15.87
N GLN A 351 5.58 -20.00 15.21
CA GLN A 351 5.53 -20.15 13.75
C GLN A 351 6.03 -18.90 13.04
N ALA A 352 5.65 -17.71 13.51
CA ALA A 352 6.11 -16.44 12.93
C ALA A 352 7.64 -16.24 13.04
N ILE A 353 8.29 -16.79 14.08
CA ILE A 353 9.76 -16.71 14.27
C ILE A 353 10.50 -17.74 13.41
N ALA A 354 9.85 -18.86 13.08
CA ALA A 354 10.45 -19.94 12.30
C ALA A 354 10.52 -19.64 10.79
N LEU A 355 9.68 -18.72 10.32
CA LEU A 355 9.66 -18.16 8.96
C LEU A 355 10.55 -16.92 8.88
#